data_AF-A0A380EN44-F1
#
_entry.id   AF-A0A380EN44-F1
#
_cell.length_a   1.000
_cell.length_b   1.000
_cell.length_c   1.000
_cell.angle_alpha   90.00
_cell.angle_beta   90.00
_cell.angle_gamma   90.00
#
_symmetry.space_group_name_H-M   'P 1'
#
loop_
_entity.id
_entity.type
_entity.pdbx_description
1 polymer ?
#
loop_
_entity_poly.entity_id
_entity_poly.type
_entity_poly.pdbx_seq_one_letter_code
_entity_poly.pdbx_strand_id
1 'polypeptide(L)' 'MNALSCHVVVDHTLTMKECELLLENIEHDLLHLNIHHMTIQLETPNHKHDESIICSGTHSHSHNHHAHHHAHVH' A
#
# COMPACT_ATOMS: atom_id res chain seq x y z
N MET A 1 -8.90 -11.69 -10.53
CA MET A 1 -7.60 -11.90 -9.88
C MET A 1 -7.39 -10.73 -8.96
N ASN A 2 -7.32 -10.97 -7.65
CA ASN A 2 -7.21 -9.90 -6.67
C ASN A 2 -5.73 -9.71 -6.30
N ALA A 3 -5.36 -8.46 -6.03
CA ALA A 3 -4.02 -8.07 -5.63
C ALA A 3 -4.08 -7.17 -4.39
N LEU A 4 -3.11 -7.31 -3.48
CA LEU A 4 -3.00 -6.50 -2.27
C LEU A 4 -1.61 -5.87 -2.17
N SER A 5 -1.54 -4.57 -1.89
CA SER A 5 -0.32 -3.94 -1.41
C SER A 5 -0.61 -3.24 -0.11
N CYS A 6 0.20 -3.49 0.91
CA CYS A 6 0.00 -2.93 2.23
C CYS A 6 1.31 -2.77 3.00
N HIS A 7 1.22 -2.04 4.10
CA HIS A 7 2.31 -1.76 5.01
C HIS A 7 1.94 -2.36 6.36
N VAL A 8 2.88 -3.09 6.97
CA VAL A 8 2.71 -3.71 8.27
C VAL A 8 3.80 -3.17 9.18
N VAL A 9 3.39 -2.45 10.22
CA VAL A 9 4.30 -1.98 11.26
C VAL A 9 4.56 -3.12 12.23
N VAL A 10 5.82 -3.51 12.36
CA VAL A 10 6.31 -4.60 13.20
C VAL A 10 7.31 -4.10 14.23
N ASP A 11 7.37 -4.76 15.38
CA ASP A 11 8.35 -4.41 16.41
C ASP A 11 9.78 -4.54 15.87
N HIS A 12 10.63 -3.55 16.17
CA HIS A 12 12.05 -3.54 15.84
C HIS A 12 12.85 -4.71 16.44
N THR A 13 12.31 -5.42 17.43
CA THR A 13 12.96 -6.61 18.01
C THR A 13 12.69 -7.90 17.24
N LEU A 14 11.77 -7.89 16.27
CA LEU A 14 11.49 -9.07 15.45
C LEU A 14 12.72 -9.45 14.62
N THR A 15 13.05 -10.74 14.67
CA THR A 15 14.11 -11.32 13.86
C THR A 15 13.64 -11.50 12.42
N MET A 16 14.58 -11.57 11.49
CA MET A 16 14.25 -11.82 10.07
C MET A 16 13.42 -13.10 9.88
N LYS A 17 13.74 -14.15 10.65
CA LYS A 17 13.01 -15.42 10.60
C LYS A 17 11.55 -15.29 11.05
N GLU A 18 11.28 -14.48 12.07
CA GLU A 18 9.91 -14.23 12.52
C GLU A 18 9.14 -13.38 11.50
N CYS A 19 9.81 -12.45 10.83
CA CYS A 19 9.23 -11.70 9.71
C CYS A 19 8.89 -12.60 8.52
N GLU A 20 9.74 -13.56 8.16
CA GLU A 20 9.47 -14.56 7.12
C GLU A 20 8.23 -15.39 7.48
N LEU A 21 8.16 -15.92 8.70
CA LEU A 21 7.01 -16.69 9.16
C LEU A 21 5.72 -15.86 9.17
N LEU A 22 5.80 -14.59 9.54
CA LEU A 22 4.67 -13.66 9.45
C LEU A 22 4.18 -13.52 8.01
N LEU A 23 5.09 -13.30 7.05
CA LEU A 23 4.74 -13.17 5.64
C LEU A 23 4.15 -14.46 5.07
N GLU A 24 4.69 -15.63 5.43
CA GLU A 24 4.15 -16.94 5.02
C GLU A 24 2.70 -17.14 5.50
N ASN A 25 2.42 -16.77 6.76
CA ASN A 25 1.07 -16.86 7.32
C ASN A 25 0.11 -15.90 6.61
N ILE A 26 0.53 -14.66 6.34
CA ILE A 26 -0.31 -13.70 5.60
C ILE A 26 -0.55 -14.19 4.17
N GLU A 27 0.46 -14.74 3.50
CA GLU A 27 0.29 -15.33 2.16
C GLU A 27 -0.78 -16.42 2.16
N HIS A 28 -0.67 -17.35 3.12
CA HIS A 28 -1.60 -18.45 3.26
C HIS A 28 -3.05 -17.95 3.42
N ASP A 29 -3.27 -16.97 4.30
CA ASP A 29 -4.59 -16.40 4.54
C ASP A 29 -5.14 -15.65 3.32
N LEU A 30 -4.30 -14.90 2.61
CA LEU A 30 -4.70 -14.16 1.42
C LEU A 30 -5.03 -15.08 0.23
N LEU A 31 -4.34 -16.21 0.11
CA LEU A 31 -4.66 -17.23 -0.89
C LEU A 31 -6.08 -17.79 -0.69
N HIS A 32 -6.51 -18.02 0.56
CA HIS A 32 -7.88 -18.44 0.87
C HIS A 32 -8.93 -17.38 0.49
N LEU A 33 -8.53 -16.10 0.43
CA LEU A 33 -9.35 -14.97 -0.01
C LEU A 33 -9.25 -14.70 -1.52
N ASN A 34 -8.64 -15.62 -2.29
CA ASN A 34 -8.49 -15.52 -3.74
C ASN A 34 -7.62 -14.32 -4.20
N ILE A 35 -6.72 -13.84 -3.32
CA ILE A 35 -5.70 -12.84 -3.61
C ILE A 35 -4.41 -13.58 -3.95
N HIS A 36 -3.91 -13.39 -5.17
CA HIS A 36 -2.77 -14.16 -5.69
C HIS A 36 -1.51 -13.33 -5.86
N HIS A 37 -1.64 -12.00 -5.82
CA HIS A 37 -0.52 -11.09 -5.89
C HIS A 37 -0.52 -10.23 -4.65
N MET A 38 0.59 -10.23 -3.92
CA MET A 38 0.75 -9.39 -2.75
C MET A 38 2.10 -8.70 -2.71
N THR A 39 2.17 -7.51 -2.15
CA THR A 39 3.41 -6.81 -1.82
C THR A 39 3.24 -6.20 -0.43
N ILE A 40 3.93 -6.76 0.55
CA ILE A 40 3.83 -6.36 1.95
C ILE A 40 5.16 -5.72 2.35
N GLN A 41 5.10 -4.43 2.71
CA GLN A 41 6.25 -3.71 3.24
C GLN A 41 6.24 -3.77 4.76
N LEU A 42 7.30 -4.31 5.36
CA LEU A 42 7.50 -4.32 6.80
C LEU A 42 8.21 -3.04 7.23
N GLU A 43 7.65 -2.35 8.22
CA GLU A 43 8.19 -1.10 8.76
C GLU A 43 8.31 -1.21 10.28
N THR A 44 9.15 -0.36 10.89
CA THR A 44 9.22 -0.26 12.36
C THR A 44 8.54 1.01 12.85
N PRO A 45 8.06 1.07 14.11
CA PRO A 45 7.41 2.26 14.66
C PRO A 45 8.30 3.52 14.63
N ASN A 46 9.61 3.35 14.51
CA ASN A 46 10.59 4.43 14.56
C ASN A 46 10.85 5.08 13.19
N HIS A 47 10.01 4.77 12.18
CA HIS A 47 10.17 5.33 10.84
C HIS A 47 9.73 6.81 10.82
N LYS A 48 10.71 7.71 10.70
CA LYS A 48 10.54 9.17 10.64
C LYS A 48 10.09 9.66 9.25
N HIS A 49 9.07 9.04 8.69
CA HIS A 49 8.43 9.58 7.49
C HIS A 49 6.99 9.95 7.85
N ASP A 50 6.70 11.22 7.60
CA ASP A 50 5.41 11.89 7.80
C ASP A 50 4.29 11.04 7.17
N GLU A 51 3.34 10.56 7.99
CA GLU A 51 2.19 9.73 7.59
C GLU A 51 1.31 10.40 6.51
N SER A 52 1.59 11.66 6.18
CA SER A 52 0.72 12.53 5.40
C SER A 52 0.88 12.49 3.88
N ILE A 53 1.96 11.93 3.29
CA ILE A 53 2.19 12.12 1.84
C ILE A 53 1.66 10.97 0.97
N ILE A 54 1.62 9.70 1.43
CA ILE A 54 1.30 8.57 0.52
C ILE A 54 0.33 7.51 1.11
N CYS A 55 0.02 7.50 2.40
CA CYS A 55 -0.84 6.46 2.99
C CYS A 55 -2.21 7.00 3.46
N SER A 56 -2.86 7.80 2.62
CA SER A 56 -4.28 8.13 2.79
C SER A 56 -5.09 7.33 1.79
N GLY A 57 -5.72 6.25 2.24
CA GLY A 57 -6.71 5.49 1.45
C GLY A 57 -7.97 6.30 1.07
N THR A 58 -7.98 7.60 1.33
CA THR A 58 -8.98 8.54 0.86
C THR A 58 -8.61 8.99 -0.54
N HIS A 59 -9.12 8.28 -1.55
CA HIS A 59 -9.27 8.85 -2.88
C HIS A 59 -10.30 9.99 -2.79
N SER A 60 -9.87 11.19 -2.40
CA SER A 60 -10.71 12.37 -2.51
C SER A 60 -10.93 12.62 -4.00
N HIS A 61 -12.09 12.22 -4.51
CA HIS A 61 -12.59 12.61 -5.82
C HIS A 61 -12.72 14.13 -5.88
N SER A 62 -11.62 14.82 -6.13
CA SER A 62 -11.67 16.20 -6.59
C SER A 62 -12.09 16.17 -8.05
N HIS A 63 -13.39 16.24 -8.30
CA HIS A 63 -13.96 16.58 -9.60
C HIS A 63 -13.48 17.99 -10.00
N ASN A 64 -12.28 18.08 -10.57
CA ASN A 64 -11.83 19.32 -11.19
C ASN A 64 -12.28 19.31 -12.64
N HIS A 65 -13.35 20.06 -12.91
CA HIS A 65 -13.86 20.33 -14.25
C HIS A 65 -12.81 21.08 -15.08
N HIS A 66 -11.95 20.36 -15.81
CA HIS A 66 -11.12 20.98 -16.83
C HIS A 66 -11.96 21.30 -18.06
N ALA A 67 -12.37 22.57 -18.15
CA ALA A 67 -12.95 23.15 -19.35
C ALA A 67 -11.95 23.05 -20.52
N HIS A 68 -12.42 22.49 -21.65
CA HIS A 68 -11.69 22.46 -22.91
C HIS A 68 -11.53 23.87 -23.47
N HIS A 69 -10.34 24.45 -23.37
CA HIS A 69 -9.98 25.64 -24.14
C HIS A 69 -9.16 25.21 -25.37
N HIS A 70 -9.84 25.04 -26.51
CA HIS A 70 -9.19 24.89 -27.81
C HIS A 70 -8.49 26.21 -28.17
N ALA A 71 -7.17 26.25 -28.06
CA ALA A 71 -6.36 27.29 -28.68
C ALA A 71 -6.09 26.89 -30.14
N HIS A 72 -6.75 27.58 -31.06
CA HIS A 72 -6.47 27.56 -32.49
C HIS A 72 -5.09 28.20 -32.73
N VAL A 73 -4.15 27.46 -33.34
CA VAL A 73 -2.87 28.01 -33.80
C VAL A 73 -2.74 27.70 -35.29
N HIS A 74 -2.78 28.81 -36.04
CA HIS A 74 -2.44 29.07 -37.45
C HIS A 74 -2.30 27.89 -38.42
#